data_AF-A0A7Y2F747-F1
#
_entry.id   AF-A0A7Y2F747-F1
#
_cell.length_a   1.000
_cell.length_b   1.000
_cell.length_c   1.000
_cell.angle_alpha   90.00
_cell.angle_beta   90.00
_cell.angle_gamma   90.00
#
_symmetry.space_group_name_H-M   'P 1'
#
loop_
_entity.id
_entity.type
_entity.pdbx_description
1 polymer ?
#
loop_
_entity_poly.entity_id
_entity_poly.type
_entity_poly.pdbx_seq_one_letter_code
_entity_poly.pdbx_strand_id
1 'polypeptide(L)'
;MRGYLTGLRVTTGNRNLKTNPYEPAATESASAFPNEGTSLWKSVAVGDCSSIAWSFPITALLGLLFRFPVPFGTIEGGLDHVIPSLFALLFYGVFTGGFIVIGIGGVTVGLIVHFAAGRDSPAKLWAIFLLSALVPGFCLFVLAIPEQF
;
A
#
# COMPACT_ATOMS: atom_id res chain seq x y z
N MET A 1 -0.03 -44.56 31.23
CA MET A 1 1.22 -45.31 30.96
C MET A 1 1.76 -44.80 29.63
N ARG A 2 2.65 -43.80 29.56
CA ARG A 2 4.12 -43.82 29.74
C ARG A 2 4.85 -44.91 28.91
N GLY A 3 5.61 -44.48 27.90
CA GLY A 3 6.59 -45.26 27.11
C GLY A 3 7.03 -44.44 25.87
N TYR A 4 8.07 -43.59 25.94
CA TYR A 4 9.50 -43.85 25.68
C TYR A 4 9.82 -44.36 24.26
N LEU A 5 10.34 -43.48 23.39
CA LEU A 5 11.37 -43.68 22.34
C LEU A 5 11.68 -42.27 21.77
N THR A 6 12.68 -41.52 22.23
CA THR A 6 14.13 -41.72 22.07
C THR A 6 14.54 -41.92 20.61
N GLY A 7 14.85 -40.81 19.93
CA GLY A 7 15.43 -40.77 18.58
C GLY A 7 16.45 -39.64 18.48
N LEU A 8 17.53 -39.76 19.26
CA LEU A 8 18.71 -38.89 19.24
C LEU A 8 19.60 -39.29 18.05
N ARG A 9 19.95 -38.33 17.19
CA ARG A 9 21.12 -38.41 16.29
C ARG A 9 21.68 -36.99 16.16
N VAL A 10 22.46 -36.53 17.13
CA VAL A 10 23.94 -36.50 17.10
C VAL A 10 24.47 -36.11 15.72
N THR A 11 24.74 -34.82 15.55
CA THR A 11 25.78 -34.36 14.62
C THR A 11 26.90 -33.77 15.47
N THR A 12 28.03 -34.46 15.38
CA THR A 12 29.25 -34.32 16.14
C THR A 12 29.98 -33.00 15.84
N GLY A 13 30.27 -32.24 16.89
CA GLY A 13 31.59 -31.67 17.15
C GLY A 13 32.07 -30.48 16.31
N ASN A 14 32.11 -29.31 16.94
CA ASN A 14 33.35 -28.54 16.93
C ASN A 14 33.67 -28.05 18.36
N ARG A 15 34.82 -28.50 18.87
CA ARG A 15 35.34 -28.19 20.20
C ARG A 15 36.16 -26.91 20.12
N ASN A 16 36.20 -26.18 21.22
CA ASN A 16 37.09 -25.05 21.54
C ASN A 16 36.58 -23.64 21.23
N LEU A 17 35.50 -23.22 21.92
CA LEU A 17 35.53 -21.86 22.48
C LEU A 17 35.96 -21.99 23.94
N LYS A 18 37.19 -21.56 24.23
CA LYS A 18 37.60 -21.21 25.59
C LYS A 18 36.62 -20.14 26.08
N THR A 19 35.61 -20.51 26.84
CA THR A 19 34.79 -19.55 27.55
C THR A 19 35.64 -18.97 28.66
N ASN A 20 36.02 -17.71 28.51
CA ASN A 20 36.75 -16.98 29.53
C ASN A 20 35.78 -16.71 30.71
N PRO A 21 36.02 -17.24 31.91
CA PRO A 21 35.12 -17.07 33.05
C PRO A 21 35.06 -15.64 33.60
N TYR A 22 35.87 -14.73 33.05
CA TYR A 22 35.90 -13.30 33.39
C TYR A 22 35.39 -12.40 32.27
N GLU A 23 34.74 -12.94 31.25
CA GLU A 23 34.01 -12.11 30.30
C GLU A 23 32.65 -11.79 30.94
N PRO A 24 32.46 -10.60 31.55
CA PRO A 24 31.13 -10.21 31.99
C PRO A 24 30.27 -10.25 30.73
N ALA A 25 29.16 -11.00 30.78
CA ALA A 25 28.19 -11.08 29.69
C ALA A 25 28.03 -9.68 29.11
N ALA A 26 28.68 -9.45 27.96
CA ALA A 26 28.77 -8.15 27.35
C ALA A 26 27.37 -7.88 26.85
N THR A 27 26.56 -7.30 27.73
CA THR A 27 25.31 -6.58 27.48
C THR A 27 24.80 -6.82 26.07
N GLU A 28 24.24 -8.01 25.84
CA GLU A 28 23.42 -8.31 24.66
C GLU A 28 22.05 -7.60 24.77
N SER A 29 22.01 -6.53 25.56
CA SER A 29 21.08 -5.41 25.50
C SER A 29 21.58 -4.35 24.51
N ALA A 30 22.21 -4.77 23.40
CA ALA A 30 22.17 -3.96 22.20
C ALA A 30 20.76 -4.11 21.65
N SER A 31 19.87 -3.24 22.11
CA SER A 31 18.54 -3.01 21.61
C SER A 31 18.52 -3.02 20.08
N ALA A 32 18.30 -4.19 19.49
CA ALA A 32 17.75 -4.31 18.16
C ALA A 32 16.32 -3.81 18.26
N PHE A 33 16.15 -2.48 18.29
CA PHE A 33 14.86 -1.87 18.02
C PHE A 33 14.42 -2.46 16.69
N PRO A 34 13.34 -3.27 16.67
CA PRO A 34 12.88 -3.86 15.44
C PRO A 34 12.62 -2.70 14.47
N ASN A 35 13.07 -2.87 13.24
CA ASN A 35 13.02 -1.88 12.17
C ASN A 35 11.56 -1.63 11.70
N GLU A 36 10.57 -1.70 12.60
CA GLU A 36 9.13 -1.54 12.39
C GLU A 36 8.80 -0.19 11.77
N GLY A 37 9.55 0.86 12.12
CA GLY A 37 9.40 2.17 11.50
C GLY A 37 9.55 2.10 9.97
N THR A 38 10.52 1.31 9.47
CA THR A 38 10.75 1.21 8.03
C THR A 38 9.70 0.37 7.30
N SER A 39 9.04 -0.60 7.95
CA SER A 39 7.96 -1.39 7.32
C SER A 39 6.65 -0.61 7.26
N LEU A 40 6.39 0.24 8.25
CA LEU A 40 5.24 1.15 8.26
C LEU A 40 5.36 2.21 7.17
N TRP A 41 6.48 2.93 7.10
CA TRP A 41 6.69 3.96 6.06
C TRP A 41 6.60 3.38 4.65
N LYS A 42 7.09 2.15 4.43
CA LYS A 42 6.92 1.44 3.16
C LYS A 42 5.45 1.17 2.84
N SER A 43 4.66 0.71 3.82
CA SER A 43 3.24 0.42 3.63
C SER A 43 2.44 1.68 3.30
N VAL A 44 2.76 2.78 3.99
CA VAL A 44 2.15 4.10 3.77
C VAL A 44 2.52 4.65 2.40
N ALA A 45 3.81 4.67 2.05
CA ALA A 45 4.29 5.17 0.77
C ALA A 45 3.74 4.34 -0.41
N VAL A 46 3.65 3.02 -0.25
CA VAL A 46 3.05 2.16 -1.26
C VAL A 46 1.57 2.47 -1.43
N GLY A 47 0.80 2.64 -0.34
CA GLY A 47 -0.62 2.98 -0.41
C GLY A 47 -0.89 4.34 -1.06
N ASP A 48 -0.09 5.36 -0.71
CA ASP A 48 -0.19 6.70 -1.31
C ASP A 48 0.12 6.67 -2.81
N CYS A 49 1.30 6.16 -3.18
CA CYS A 49 1.73 6.04 -4.58
C CYS A 49 0.76 5.17 -5.40
N SER A 50 0.25 4.07 -4.84
CA SER A 50 -0.65 3.18 -5.55
C SER A 50 -2.02 3.81 -5.76
N SER A 51 -2.58 4.53 -4.79
CA SER A 51 -3.83 5.27 -4.98
C SER A 51 -3.72 6.33 -6.07
N ILE A 52 -2.62 7.08 -6.11
CA ILE A 52 -2.39 8.07 -7.19
C ILE A 52 -2.23 7.34 -8.53
N ALA A 53 -1.46 6.26 -8.58
CA ALA A 53 -1.28 5.48 -9.80
C ALA A 53 -2.61 4.93 -10.34
N TRP A 54 -3.49 4.43 -9.46
CA TRP A 54 -4.83 3.93 -9.83
C TRP A 54 -5.79 5.02 -10.31
N SER A 55 -5.60 6.28 -9.89
CA SER A 55 -6.47 7.38 -10.34
C SER A 55 -6.45 7.59 -11.86
N PHE A 56 -5.33 7.35 -12.53
CA PHE A 56 -5.18 7.48 -13.99
C PHE A 56 -6.01 6.44 -14.77
N PRO A 57 -5.80 5.11 -14.63
CA PRO A 57 -6.58 4.13 -15.36
C PRO A 57 -8.07 4.16 -14.98
N ILE A 58 -8.41 4.49 -13.74
CA ILE A 58 -9.81 4.66 -13.33
C ILE A 58 -10.44 5.86 -14.03
N THR A 59 -9.75 7.00 -14.10
CA THR A 59 -10.26 8.18 -14.82
C THR A 59 -10.38 7.92 -16.32
N ALA A 60 -9.40 7.24 -16.92
CA ALA A 60 -9.48 6.84 -18.32
C ALA A 60 -10.71 5.96 -18.58
N LEU A 61 -10.96 4.98 -17.71
CA LEU A 61 -12.13 4.12 -17.77
C LEU A 61 -13.43 4.92 -17.57
N LEU A 62 -13.46 5.86 -16.63
CA LEU A 62 -14.64 6.70 -16.38
C LEU A 62 -14.91 7.67 -17.54
N GLY A 63 -13.90 8.27 -18.16
CA GLY A 63 -14.09 9.11 -19.36
C GLY A 63 -14.51 8.31 -20.59
N LEU A 64 -14.16 7.01 -20.63
CA LEU A 64 -14.62 6.10 -21.68
C LEU A 64 -16.08 5.67 -21.48
N LEU A 65 -16.46 5.31 -20.25
CA LEU A 65 -17.77 4.72 -19.92
C LEU A 65 -18.83 5.75 -19.52
N PHE A 66 -18.43 6.85 -18.90
CA PHE A 66 -19.29 7.87 -18.33
C PHE A 66 -18.94 9.25 -18.88
N ARG A 67 -19.88 10.18 -18.69
CA ARG A 67 -19.67 11.59 -18.96
C ARG A 67 -18.80 12.16 -17.84
N PHE A 68 -17.55 12.47 -18.15
CA PHE A 68 -16.63 13.08 -17.20
C PHE A 68 -16.65 14.60 -17.37
N PRO A 69 -16.69 15.41 -16.29
CA PRO A 69 -16.63 16.85 -16.40
C PRO A 69 -15.25 17.27 -16.94
N VAL A 70 -15.19 17.63 -18.21
CA VAL A 70 -13.96 18.12 -18.85
C VAL A 70 -13.91 19.65 -18.68
N PRO A 71 -12.84 20.20 -18.09
CA PRO A 71 -12.69 21.64 -18.02
C PRO A 71 -12.63 22.20 -19.45
N PHE A 72 -13.48 23.18 -19.75
CA PHE A 72 -13.56 23.87 -21.05
C PHE A 72 -14.13 23.06 -22.24
N GLY A 73 -14.75 21.90 -22.00
CA GLY A 73 -15.33 21.05 -23.06
C GLY A 73 -16.86 20.87 -22.95
N THR A 74 -17.45 20.21 -23.95
CA THR A 74 -18.82 19.67 -23.86
C THR A 74 -18.82 18.33 -23.11
N ILE A 75 -19.93 18.02 -22.43
CA ILE A 75 -20.10 16.82 -21.62
C ILE A 75 -20.40 15.62 -22.54
N GLU A 76 -19.35 15.01 -23.05
CA GLU A 76 -19.42 13.88 -23.97
C GLU A 76 -18.51 12.73 -23.48
N GLY A 77 -18.86 11.50 -23.87
CA GLY A 77 -18.14 10.29 -23.49
C GLY A 77 -17.69 9.53 -24.73
N GLY A 78 -16.67 8.68 -24.61
CA GLY A 78 -16.15 7.86 -25.71
C GLY A 78 -14.62 7.83 -25.76
N LEU A 79 -14.06 7.14 -26.77
CA LEU A 79 -12.61 6.98 -26.89
C LEU A 79 -11.86 8.31 -27.03
N ASP A 80 -12.46 9.28 -27.72
CA ASP A 80 -11.88 10.63 -27.90
C ASP A 80 -11.82 11.44 -26.59
N HIS A 81 -12.56 11.02 -25.57
CA HIS A 81 -12.71 11.73 -24.30
C HIS A 81 -11.77 11.19 -23.20
N VAL A 82 -11.01 10.13 -23.50
CA VAL A 82 -10.01 9.55 -22.58
C VAL A 82 -8.86 10.53 -22.30
N ILE A 83 -8.32 11.21 -23.32
CA ILE A 83 -7.24 12.17 -23.12
C ILE A 83 -7.74 13.41 -22.36
N PRO A 84 -8.88 14.04 -22.74
CA PRO A 84 -9.47 15.13 -21.98
C PRO A 84 -9.78 14.77 -20.51
N SER A 85 -10.26 13.55 -20.22
CA SER A 85 -10.55 13.15 -18.84
C SER A 85 -9.28 13.02 -17.99
N LEU A 86 -8.17 12.54 -18.56
CA LEU A 86 -6.87 12.53 -17.88
C LEU A 86 -6.35 13.96 -17.60
N PHE A 87 -6.55 14.88 -18.55
CA PHE A 87 -6.25 16.30 -18.32
C PHE A 87 -7.12 16.90 -17.23
N ALA A 88 -8.42 16.55 -17.18
CA ALA A 88 -9.32 16.96 -16.13
C ALA A 88 -8.86 16.43 -14.75
N LEU A 89 -8.48 15.17 -14.65
CA LEU A 89 -7.89 14.60 -13.42
C LEU A 89 -6.65 15.37 -12.98
N LEU A 90 -5.73 15.69 -13.90
CA LEU A 90 -4.55 16.48 -13.58
C LEU A 90 -4.95 17.89 -13.12
N PHE A 91 -5.89 18.52 -13.80
CA PHE A 91 -6.36 19.85 -13.46
C PHE A 91 -7.01 19.88 -12.08
N TYR A 92 -8.03 19.06 -11.83
CA TYR A 92 -8.70 18.97 -10.53
C TYR A 92 -7.78 18.40 -9.44
N GLY A 93 -6.90 17.48 -9.79
CA GLY A 93 -5.94 16.88 -8.88
C GLY A 93 -4.92 17.89 -8.35
N VAL A 94 -4.37 18.73 -9.24
CA VAL A 94 -3.35 19.73 -8.89
C VAL A 94 -3.97 21.02 -8.37
N PHE A 95 -4.94 21.61 -9.07
CA PHE A 95 -5.47 22.93 -8.74
C PHE A 95 -6.51 22.89 -7.62
N THR A 96 -7.37 21.88 -7.59
CA THR A 96 -8.38 21.72 -6.53
C THR A 96 -7.87 20.89 -5.36
N GLY A 97 -6.65 20.34 -5.46
CA GLY A 97 -6.05 19.50 -4.44
C GLY A 97 -6.65 18.08 -4.37
N GLY A 98 -7.28 17.59 -5.46
CA GLY A 98 -7.84 16.25 -5.50
C GLY A 98 -6.82 15.14 -5.19
N PHE A 99 -5.55 15.33 -5.56
CA PHE A 99 -4.49 14.38 -5.22
C PHE A 99 -4.19 14.30 -3.72
N ILE A 100 -4.40 15.38 -2.96
CA ILE A 100 -4.23 15.37 -1.51
C ILE A 100 -5.28 14.44 -0.89
N VAL A 101 -6.53 14.53 -1.34
CA VAL A 101 -7.62 13.67 -0.85
C VAL A 101 -7.37 12.20 -1.21
N ILE A 102 -6.99 11.92 -2.46
CA ILE A 102 -6.65 10.57 -2.91
C ILE A 102 -5.46 10.01 -2.12
N GLY A 103 -4.42 10.84 -1.90
CA GLY A 103 -3.24 10.44 -1.16
C GLY A 103 -3.53 10.13 0.31
N ILE A 104 -4.29 10.98 1.02
CA ILE A 104 -4.71 10.72 2.40
C ILE A 104 -5.52 9.41 2.48
N GLY A 105 -6.40 9.15 1.52
CA GLY A 105 -7.12 7.88 1.46
C GLY A 105 -6.20 6.68 1.22
N GLY A 106 -5.20 6.81 0.33
CA GLY A 106 -4.18 5.79 0.09
C GLY A 106 -3.31 5.49 1.32
N VAL A 107 -2.89 6.53 2.05
CA VAL A 107 -2.20 6.42 3.34
C VAL A 107 -3.05 5.64 4.34
N THR A 108 -4.35 5.96 4.41
CA THR A 108 -5.29 5.29 5.33
C THR A 108 -5.42 3.80 5.00
N VAL A 109 -5.52 3.43 3.72
CA VAL A 109 -5.54 2.04 3.28
C VAL A 109 -4.22 1.33 3.64
N GLY A 110 -3.08 1.96 3.35
CA GLY A 110 -1.76 1.45 3.71
C GLY A 110 -1.64 1.18 5.21
N LEU A 111 -2.17 2.07 6.05
CA LEU A 111 -2.17 1.95 7.50
C LEU A 111 -3.09 0.83 7.99
N ILE A 112 -4.33 0.76 7.47
CA ILE A 112 -5.31 -0.29 7.83
C ILE A 112 -4.75 -1.67 7.51
N VAL A 113 -4.22 -1.85 6.30
CA VAL A 113 -3.63 -3.14 5.90
C VAL A 113 -2.36 -3.41 6.68
N HIS A 114 -1.59 -2.37 7.05
CA HIS A 114 -0.41 -2.55 7.89
C HIS A 114 -0.74 -3.16 9.26
N PHE A 115 -1.81 -2.70 9.91
CA PHE A 115 -2.26 -3.22 11.21
C PHE A 115 -3.10 -4.49 11.11
N ALA A 116 -3.87 -4.67 10.04
CA ALA A 116 -4.74 -5.83 9.86
C ALA A 116 -4.00 -7.07 9.34
N ALA A 117 -3.05 -6.87 8.42
CA ALA A 117 -2.22 -7.95 7.91
C ALA A 117 -0.94 -7.99 8.74
N GLY A 118 -0.73 -9.10 9.47
CA GLY A 118 0.48 -9.37 10.26
C GLY A 118 1.75 -9.45 9.40
N ARG A 119 2.63 -10.41 9.74
CA ARG A 119 4.00 -10.58 9.19
C ARG A 119 4.19 -10.07 7.74
N ASP A 120 5.23 -9.26 7.54
CA ASP A 120 5.57 -8.65 6.26
C ASP A 120 5.74 -9.72 5.17
N SER A 121 4.74 -9.81 4.29
CA SER A 121 4.69 -10.75 3.19
C SER A 121 4.41 -9.98 1.89
N PRO A 122 4.88 -10.47 0.73
CA PRO A 122 4.60 -9.81 -0.56
C PRO A 122 3.08 -9.72 -0.83
N ALA A 123 2.28 -10.66 -0.30
CA ALA A 123 0.83 -10.63 -0.40
C ALA A 123 0.21 -9.38 0.25
N LYS A 124 0.81 -8.85 1.33
CA LYS A 124 0.39 -7.61 2.00
C LYS A 124 0.54 -6.40 1.08
N LEU A 125 1.64 -6.29 0.35
CA LEU A 125 1.88 -5.20 -0.60
C LEU A 125 0.88 -5.26 -1.78
N TRP A 126 0.60 -6.46 -2.29
CA TRP A 126 -0.43 -6.66 -3.30
C TRP A 126 -1.83 -6.30 -2.79
N ALA A 127 -2.15 -6.65 -1.55
CA ALA A 127 -3.41 -6.27 -0.93
C ALA A 127 -3.54 -4.74 -0.81
N ILE A 128 -2.51 -4.04 -0.32
CA ILE A 128 -2.47 -2.57 -0.30
C ILE A 128 -2.71 -2.01 -1.69
N PHE A 129 -1.96 -2.50 -2.68
CA PHE A 129 -2.06 -2.04 -4.06
C PHE A 129 -3.48 -2.19 -4.62
N LEU A 130 -4.15 -3.32 -4.41
CA LEU A 130 -5.50 -3.56 -4.91
C LEU A 130 -6.56 -2.77 -4.12
N LEU A 131 -6.49 -2.76 -2.79
CA LEU A 131 -7.44 -2.02 -1.94
C LEU A 131 -7.33 -0.50 -2.17
N SER A 132 -6.13 0.00 -2.47
CA SER A 132 -5.89 1.41 -2.73
C SER A 132 -6.62 1.94 -3.96
N ALA A 133 -7.06 1.06 -4.87
CA ALA A 133 -7.84 1.42 -6.05
C ALA A 133 -9.29 1.81 -5.72
N LEU A 134 -9.83 1.32 -4.58
CA LEU A 134 -11.21 1.62 -4.16
C LEU A 134 -11.38 3.10 -3.80
N VAL A 135 -10.35 3.72 -3.22
CA VAL A 135 -10.35 5.14 -2.83
C VAL A 135 -10.53 6.08 -4.04
N PRO A 136 -9.62 6.12 -5.04
CA PRO A 136 -9.80 6.93 -6.23
C PRO A 136 -11.03 6.50 -7.03
N GLY A 137 -11.35 5.19 -7.07
CA GLY A 137 -12.58 4.67 -7.67
C GLY A 137 -13.83 5.34 -7.13
N PHE A 138 -13.99 5.33 -5.79
CA PHE A 138 -15.14 5.94 -5.14
C PHE A 138 -15.16 7.48 -5.31
N CYS A 139 -14.02 8.15 -5.08
CA CYS A 139 -13.94 9.61 -5.21
C CYS A 139 -14.28 10.08 -6.64
N LEU A 140 -13.71 9.44 -7.67
CA LEU A 140 -13.94 9.81 -9.05
C LEU A 140 -15.35 9.41 -9.52
N PHE A 141 -15.88 8.30 -9.02
CA PHE A 141 -17.26 7.90 -9.29
C PHE A 141 -18.26 8.92 -8.73
N VAL A 142 -18.07 9.38 -7.50
CA VAL A 142 -18.91 10.44 -6.90
C VAL A 142 -18.85 11.73 -7.71
N LEU A 143 -17.70 12.06 -8.32
CA LEU A 143 -17.56 13.20 -9.23
C LEU A 143 -18.20 13.00 -10.60
N ALA A 144 -18.37 11.76 -11.04
CA ALA A 144 -19.00 11.43 -12.33
C ALA A 144 -20.54 11.35 -12.25
N ILE A 145 -21.11 11.15 -11.06
CA ILE A 145 -22.59 11.07 -10.84
C ILE A 145 -23.37 12.41 -10.94
N PRO A 146 -22.86 13.59 -10.55
CA PRO A 146 -23.72 14.72 -10.19
C PRO A 146 -24.41 15.42 -11.37
N GLU A 147 -24.18 15.00 -12.62
CA GLU A 147 -24.85 15.58 -13.80
C GLU A 147 -25.99 14.72 -14.38
N GLN A 148 -26.52 13.76 -13.64
CA GLN A 148 -27.71 12.99 -14.07
C GLN A 148 -29.06 13.54 -13.57
N PHE A 149 -29.09 14.69 -12.88
CA PHE A 149 -30.31 15.33 -12.40
C PHE A 149 -30.45 16.78 -12.85
#